data_AF-A0A920H7P2-F1
#
_entry.id   AF-A0A920H7P2-F1
#
_cell.length_a   1.000
_cell.length_b   1.000
_cell.length_c   1.000
_cell.angle_alpha   90.00
_cell.angle_beta   90.00
_cell.angle_gamma   90.00
#
_symmetry.space_group_name_H-M   'P 1'
#
loop_
_entity.id
_entity.type
_entity.pdbx_description
1 polymer ?
#
loop_
_entity_poly.entity_id
_entity_poly.type
_entity_poly.pdbx_seq_one_letter_code
_entity_poly.pdbx_strand_id
1 'polypeptide(L)'
;MKTHCGQTCMTFGVSSSKEPTDELIDKISELDGDDTPIGSACLTLAHLAKTMDNGLIRNEYVEMFIGVGRGEILPFASYYLTGFLNDKPLANLRAEMIKIGVERVDGVKEPEDHIASLFDMMSGLIRGHFGKSFLNR
;
A
#
# COMPACT_ATOMS: atom_id res chain seq x y z
N MET A 1 1.35 -2.36 -19.17
CA MET A 1 2.28 -2.41 -18.02
C MET A 1 2.29 -1.14 -17.16
N LYS A 2 2.56 0.07 -17.69
CA LYS A 2 2.71 1.32 -16.88
C LYS A 2 1.44 1.79 -16.16
N THR A 3 0.28 1.70 -16.82
CA THR A 3 -1.03 2.03 -16.24
C THR A 3 -1.48 1.03 -15.18
N HIS A 4 -1.27 -0.26 -15.43
CA HIS A 4 -1.63 -1.33 -14.49
C HIS A 4 -0.82 -1.22 -13.19
N CYS A 5 0.52 -1.12 -13.24
CA CYS A 5 1.37 -1.06 -12.04
C CYS A 5 1.08 0.15 -11.12
N GLY A 6 0.85 1.33 -11.70
CA GLY A 6 0.49 2.53 -10.93
C GLY A 6 -0.93 2.49 -10.36
N GLN A 7 -1.87 1.81 -11.00
CA GLN A 7 -3.23 1.60 -10.48
C GLN A 7 -3.24 0.57 -9.36
N THR A 8 -2.50 -0.53 -9.52
CA THR A 8 -2.26 -1.55 -8.51
C THR A 8 -1.68 -0.95 -7.22
N CYS A 9 -0.63 -0.12 -7.30
CA CYS A 9 -0.06 0.52 -6.12
C CYS A 9 -1.05 1.43 -5.38
N MET A 10 -1.87 2.23 -6.08
CA MET A 10 -2.87 3.07 -5.40
C MET A 10 -3.97 2.25 -4.72
N THR A 11 -4.47 1.20 -5.38
CA THR A 11 -5.53 0.35 -4.81
C THR A 11 -5.04 -0.37 -3.55
N PHE A 12 -3.79 -0.85 -3.55
CA PHE A 12 -3.18 -1.46 -2.36
C PHE A 12 -2.84 -0.45 -1.26
N GLY A 13 -2.44 0.78 -1.63
CA GLY A 13 -2.19 1.86 -0.68
C GLY A 13 -3.40 2.15 0.21
N VAL A 14 -4.57 2.32 -0.40
CA VAL A 14 -5.82 2.60 0.33
C VAL A 14 -6.25 1.41 1.22
N SER A 15 -5.94 0.19 0.81
CA SER A 15 -6.41 -1.04 1.47
C SER A 15 -5.79 -1.33 2.83
N SER A 16 -4.64 -0.75 3.19
CA SER A 16 -3.91 -1.16 4.40
C SER A 16 -4.00 -0.18 5.57
N SER A 17 -4.66 0.97 5.42
CA SER A 17 -4.73 2.00 6.47
C SER A 17 -6.11 2.16 7.10
N LYS A 18 -7.17 1.65 6.48
CA LYS A 18 -8.54 1.72 6.96
C LYS A 18 -9.28 0.45 6.55
N GLU A 19 -10.32 0.14 7.31
CA GLU A 19 -11.23 -0.96 6.97
C GLU A 19 -11.72 -0.81 5.51
N PRO A 20 -11.72 -1.90 4.72
CA PRO A 20 -12.07 -1.83 3.30
C PRO A 20 -13.55 -1.48 3.10
N THR A 21 -13.80 -0.37 2.40
CA THR A 21 -15.15 0.05 1.99
C THR A 21 -15.64 -0.83 0.83
N ASP A 22 -16.97 -0.90 0.62
CA ASP A 22 -17.53 -1.64 -0.52
C ASP A 22 -16.98 -1.09 -1.84
N GLU A 23 -16.86 0.23 -1.96
CA GLU A 23 -16.27 0.90 -3.14
C GLU A 23 -14.82 0.46 -3.39
N LEU A 24 -14.03 0.24 -2.34
CA LEU A 24 -12.66 -0.25 -2.51
C LEU A 24 -12.65 -1.72 -2.96
N ILE A 25 -13.51 -2.55 -2.38
CA ILE A 25 -13.64 -3.97 -2.74
C ILE A 25 -14.08 -4.09 -4.21
N ASP A 26 -15.05 -3.28 -4.64
CA ASP A 26 -15.50 -3.20 -6.03
C ASP A 26 -14.34 -2.85 -6.97
N LYS A 27 -13.52 -1.84 -6.61
CA LYS A 27 -12.32 -1.48 -7.38
C LYS A 27 -11.27 -2.58 -7.43
N ILE A 28 -11.08 -3.33 -6.34
CA ILE A 28 -10.16 -4.49 -6.30
C ILE A 28 -10.69 -5.60 -7.22
N SER A 29 -12.00 -5.78 -7.29
CA SER A 29 -12.67 -6.76 -8.14
C SER A 29 -12.41 -6.51 -9.64
N GLU A 30 -12.12 -5.26 -10.01
CA GLU A 30 -11.83 -4.82 -11.37
C GLU A 30 -10.34 -4.87 -11.74
N LEU A 31 -9.47 -5.32 -10.83
CA LEU A 31 -8.06 -5.46 -11.14
C LEU A 31 -7.86 -6.43 -12.31
N ASP A 32 -6.97 -6.02 -13.21
CA ASP A 32 -6.54 -6.80 -14.36
C ASP A 32 -5.07 -7.23 -14.16
N GLY A 33 -4.64 -8.25 -14.89
CA GLY A 33 -3.31 -8.83 -14.75
C GLY A 33 -2.79 -9.46 -16.05
N ASP A 34 -1.50 -9.74 -16.06
CA ASP A 34 -0.79 -10.41 -17.14
C ASP A 34 -0.14 -11.72 -16.64
N ASP A 35 0.58 -12.41 -17.53
CA ASP A 35 1.23 -13.70 -17.24
C ASP A 35 2.43 -13.59 -16.27
N THR A 36 2.72 -12.41 -15.75
CA THR A 36 3.74 -12.26 -14.71
C THR A 36 3.24 -12.76 -13.36
N PRO A 37 4.13 -13.09 -12.40
CA PRO A 37 3.71 -13.49 -11.06
C PRO A 37 2.81 -12.46 -10.37
N ILE A 38 3.09 -11.16 -10.56
CA ILE A 38 2.28 -10.09 -9.97
C ILE A 38 0.93 -9.94 -10.68
N GLY A 39 0.90 -10.10 -12.01
CA GLY A 39 -0.34 -10.10 -12.78
C GLY A 39 -1.27 -11.24 -12.36
N SER A 40 -0.72 -12.45 -12.23
CA SER A 40 -1.45 -13.63 -11.73
C SER A 40 -1.99 -13.44 -10.30
N ALA A 41 -1.20 -12.83 -9.41
CA ALA A 41 -1.65 -12.51 -8.05
C ALA A 41 -2.79 -11.47 -8.06
N CYS A 42 -2.73 -10.46 -8.93
CA CYS A 42 -3.80 -9.47 -9.09
C CYS A 42 -5.11 -10.13 -9.58
N LEU A 43 -5.04 -11.04 -10.55
CA LEU A 43 -6.22 -11.78 -11.02
C LEU A 43 -6.84 -12.64 -9.92
N THR A 44 -6.02 -13.30 -9.12
CA THR A 44 -6.48 -14.10 -7.98
C THR A 44 -7.19 -13.21 -6.96
N LEU A 45 -6.58 -12.07 -6.61
CA LEU A 45 -7.18 -11.12 -5.67
C LEU A 45 -8.50 -10.55 -6.20
N ALA A 46 -8.56 -10.18 -7.49
CA ALA A 46 -9.78 -9.70 -8.13
C ALA A 46 -10.89 -10.74 -8.08
N HIS A 47 -10.57 -12.02 -8.30
CA HIS A 47 -11.52 -13.12 -8.21
C HIS A 47 -12.06 -13.31 -6.78
N LEU A 48 -11.18 -13.26 -5.77
CA LEU A 48 -11.59 -13.37 -4.37
C LEU A 48 -12.49 -12.19 -3.95
N ALA A 49 -12.13 -10.97 -4.34
CA ALA A 49 -12.96 -9.78 -4.08
C ALA A 49 -14.36 -9.87 -4.71
N LYS A 50 -14.53 -10.57 -5.85
CA LYS A 50 -15.85 -10.81 -6.48
C LYS A 50 -16.71 -11.86 -5.77
N THR A 51 -16.10 -12.76 -5.03
CA THR A 51 -16.75 -14.01 -4.59
C THR A 51 -16.92 -14.10 -3.08
N MET A 52 -16.12 -13.37 -2.31
CA MET A 52 -16.19 -13.34 -0.86
C MET A 52 -17.24 -12.34 -0.36
N ASP A 53 -17.77 -12.60 0.83
CA ASP A 53 -18.65 -11.67 1.53
C ASP A 53 -17.85 -10.45 2.03
N ASN A 54 -18.35 -9.24 1.77
CA ASN A 54 -17.67 -8.00 2.16
C ASN A 54 -17.55 -7.85 3.69
N GLY A 55 -18.50 -8.39 4.46
CA GLY A 55 -18.41 -8.43 5.92
C GLY A 55 -17.29 -9.34 6.40
N LEU A 56 -17.12 -10.50 5.77
CA LEU A 56 -16.00 -11.41 6.05
C LEU A 56 -14.65 -10.75 5.71
N ILE A 57 -14.53 -10.10 4.55
CA ILE A 57 -13.31 -9.36 4.17
C ILE A 57 -12.93 -8.32 5.23
N ARG A 58 -13.92 -7.58 5.75
CA ARG A 58 -13.71 -6.58 6.82
C ARG A 58 -13.26 -7.20 8.13
N ASN A 59 -13.89 -8.30 8.54
CA ASN A 59 -13.52 -9.00 9.77
C ASN A 59 -12.07 -9.47 9.71
N GLU A 60 -11.66 -10.10 8.60
CA GLU A 60 -10.28 -10.54 8.37
C GLU A 60 -9.30 -9.36 8.39
N TYR A 61 -9.65 -8.22 7.79
CA TYR A 61 -8.84 -7.02 7.86
C TYR A 61 -8.61 -6.55 9.30
N VAL A 62 -9.68 -6.52 10.10
CA VAL A 62 -9.61 -6.13 11.51
C VAL A 62 -8.74 -7.11 12.28
N GLU A 63 -8.91 -8.42 12.13
CA GLU A 63 -8.10 -9.43 12.82
C GLU A 63 -6.61 -9.31 12.45
N MET A 64 -6.30 -9.13 11.17
CA MET A 64 -4.92 -9.13 10.68
C MET A 64 -4.15 -7.85 11.03
N PHE A 65 -4.77 -6.66 10.97
CA PHE A 65 -4.06 -5.39 11.12
C PHE A 65 -4.40 -4.59 12.38
N ILE A 66 -5.59 -4.76 12.94
CA ILE A 66 -6.04 -3.98 14.10
C ILE A 66 -5.92 -4.84 15.37
N GLY A 67 -6.59 -6.00 15.37
CA GLY A 67 -6.69 -6.94 16.48
C GLY A 67 -7.27 -6.33 17.75
N VAL A 68 -7.45 -7.14 18.80
CA VAL A 68 -7.62 -6.63 20.17
C VAL A 68 -6.23 -6.46 20.78
N GLY A 69 -5.74 -5.23 20.81
CA GLY A 69 -4.43 -4.87 21.37
C GLY A 69 -3.32 -4.78 20.32
N ARG A 70 -3.15 -5.82 19.49
CA ARG A 70 -2.19 -5.83 18.37
C ARG A 70 -2.67 -6.78 17.27
N GLY A 71 -2.80 -6.28 16.03
CA GLY A 71 -3.03 -7.13 14.86
C GLY A 71 -1.90 -8.13 14.64
N GLU A 72 -2.20 -9.23 13.97
CA GLU A 72 -1.20 -10.25 13.63
C GLU A 72 0.00 -9.67 12.86
N ILE A 73 -0.24 -8.62 12.06
CA ILE A 73 0.73 -7.93 11.22
C ILE A 73 0.85 -6.47 11.65
N LEU A 74 2.09 -5.99 11.77
CA LEU A 74 2.37 -4.55 11.92
C LEU A 74 2.73 -3.96 10.56
N PRO A 75 1.95 -3.08 9.95
CA PRO A 75 2.21 -2.63 8.57
C PRO A 75 3.35 -1.59 8.45
N PHE A 76 4.44 -1.70 9.23
CA PHE A 76 5.55 -0.74 9.27
C PHE A 76 6.89 -1.36 8.87
N ALA A 77 7.54 -0.80 7.86
CA ALA A 77 8.81 -1.35 7.37
C ALA A 77 9.92 -1.34 8.43
N SER A 78 9.99 -0.32 9.32
CA SER A 78 11.03 -0.28 10.35
C SER A 78 10.95 -1.49 11.28
N TYR A 79 9.74 -1.95 11.61
CA TYR A 79 9.54 -3.12 12.47
C TYR A 79 10.11 -4.40 11.85
N TYR A 80 9.92 -4.59 10.54
CA TYR A 80 10.39 -5.79 9.85
C TYR A 80 11.90 -5.73 9.56
N LEU A 81 12.49 -4.53 9.52
CA LEU A 81 13.90 -4.34 9.27
C LEU A 81 14.75 -4.37 10.55
N THR A 82 14.23 -3.88 11.69
CA THR A 82 15.03 -3.77 12.93
C THR A 82 14.36 -4.37 14.16
N GLY A 83 13.08 -4.74 14.10
CA GLY A 83 12.29 -5.15 15.25
C GLY A 83 11.71 -3.98 16.06
N PHE A 84 11.98 -2.73 15.67
CA PHE A 84 11.53 -1.53 16.38
C PHE A 84 10.75 -0.58 15.47
N LEU A 85 9.66 -0.03 16.00
CA LEU A 85 8.90 1.03 15.32
C LEU A 85 9.66 2.35 15.36
N ASN A 86 9.55 3.14 14.28
CA ASN A 86 10.13 4.48 14.16
C ASN A 86 11.66 4.52 14.29
N ASP A 87 12.34 3.46 13.85
CA ASP A 87 13.79 3.34 13.97
C ASP A 87 14.54 3.92 12.74
N LYS A 88 15.86 3.73 12.68
CA LYS A 88 16.77 4.22 11.63
C LYS A 88 16.25 4.07 10.18
N PRO A 89 15.57 2.98 9.76
CA PRO A 89 15.01 2.90 8.42
C PRO A 89 14.01 4.03 8.08
N LEU A 90 13.17 4.43 9.04
CA LEU A 90 12.22 5.53 8.84
C LEU A 90 12.94 6.87 8.71
N ALA A 91 14.00 7.09 9.48
CA ALA A 91 14.83 8.30 9.34
C ALA A 91 15.49 8.39 7.95
N ASN A 92 15.98 7.25 7.43
CA ASN A 92 16.52 7.18 6.08
C ASN A 92 15.44 7.47 5.02
N LEU A 93 14.24 6.90 5.18
CA LEU A 93 13.11 7.15 4.29
C LEU A 93 12.77 8.65 4.23
N ARG A 94 12.66 9.33 5.37
CA ARG A 94 12.41 10.78 5.43
C ARG A 94 13.50 11.59 4.71
N ALA A 95 14.77 11.18 4.86
CA ALA A 95 15.86 11.83 4.14
C ALA A 95 15.76 11.65 2.61
N GLU A 96 15.33 10.49 2.13
CA GLU A 96 15.09 10.26 0.70
C GLU A 96 13.87 11.02 0.19
N MET A 97 12.77 11.04 0.95
CA MET A 97 11.56 11.82 0.63
C MET A 97 11.89 13.30 0.36
N ILE A 98 12.71 13.92 1.22
CA ILE A 98 13.17 15.31 1.04
C ILE A 98 13.93 15.48 -0.29
N LYS A 99 14.78 14.51 -0.67
CA LYS A 99 15.56 14.59 -1.92
C LYS A 99 14.70 14.51 -3.18
N ILE A 100 13.54 13.87 -3.09
CA ILE A 100 12.58 13.72 -4.20
C ILE A 100 11.41 14.71 -4.11
N GLY A 101 11.39 15.59 -3.11
CA GLY A 101 10.35 16.59 -2.92
C GLY A 101 9.00 16.00 -2.48
N VAL A 102 9.03 14.86 -1.78
CA VAL A 102 7.84 14.27 -1.15
C VAL A 102 7.77 14.76 0.29
N GLU A 103 6.61 15.28 0.67
CA GLU A 103 6.35 15.78 2.02
C GLU A 103 5.15 15.06 2.63
N ARG A 104 5.11 15.07 3.95
CA ARG A 104 4.00 14.48 4.71
C ARG A 104 2.80 15.43 4.69
N VAL A 105 1.62 14.86 4.52
CA VAL A 105 0.36 15.62 4.65
C VAL A 105 0.11 15.96 6.12
N ASP A 106 -0.26 17.22 6.37
CA ASP A 106 -0.62 17.68 7.70
C ASP A 106 -1.81 16.90 8.29
N GLY A 107 -1.74 16.57 9.57
CA GLY A 107 -2.82 15.90 10.30
C GLY A 107 -2.82 14.36 10.23
N VAL A 108 -2.02 13.74 9.35
CA VAL A 108 -1.76 12.30 9.39
C VAL A 108 -0.88 11.99 10.60
N LYS A 109 -1.15 10.91 11.35
CA LYS A 109 -0.37 10.55 12.56
C LYS A 109 0.53 9.35 12.32
N GLU A 110 0.17 8.52 11.37
CA GLU A 110 0.88 7.33 10.93
C GLU A 110 2.25 7.72 10.34
N PRO A 111 3.33 6.99 10.67
CA PRO A 111 4.63 7.20 10.07
C PRO A 111 4.66 6.78 8.60
N GLU A 112 5.61 7.34 7.87
CA GLU A 112 5.73 7.28 6.41
C GLU A 112 6.21 5.90 5.92
N ASP A 113 6.73 5.07 6.82
CA ASP A 113 7.12 3.68 6.54
C ASP A 113 5.97 2.68 6.69
N HIS A 114 4.74 3.18 6.91
CA HIS A 114 3.54 2.38 6.77
C HIS A 114 3.42 1.86 5.32
N ILE A 115 3.05 0.58 5.12
CA ILE A 115 3.00 -0.05 3.79
C ILE A 115 2.11 0.71 2.80
N ALA A 116 0.97 1.23 3.27
CA ALA A 116 0.11 2.11 2.49
C ALA A 116 0.84 3.34 1.95
N SER A 117 1.53 4.08 2.83
CA SER A 117 2.31 5.26 2.49
C SER A 117 3.42 4.95 1.49
N LEU A 118 4.08 3.79 1.65
CA LEU A 118 5.08 3.31 0.70
C LEU A 118 4.47 3.02 -0.68
N PHE A 119 3.30 2.38 -0.74
CA PHE A 119 2.60 2.13 -2.01
C PHE A 119 2.15 3.43 -2.70
N ASP A 120 1.66 4.42 -1.94
CA ASP A 120 1.30 5.73 -2.48
C ASP A 120 2.51 6.46 -3.05
N MET A 121 3.64 6.44 -2.33
CA MET A 121 4.90 7.01 -2.83
C MET A 121 5.39 6.28 -4.08
N MET A 122 5.37 4.95 -4.11
CA MET A 122 5.75 4.18 -5.30
C MET A 122 4.83 4.47 -6.49
N SER A 123 3.52 4.61 -6.26
CA SER A 123 2.57 5.02 -7.30
C SER A 123 2.92 6.40 -7.87
N GLY A 124 3.16 7.40 -7.00
CA GLY A 124 3.54 8.74 -7.43
C GLY A 124 4.87 8.75 -8.21
N LEU A 125 5.84 7.94 -7.80
CA LEU A 125 7.11 7.76 -8.52
C LEU A 125 6.89 7.14 -9.92
N ILE A 126 6.10 6.08 -10.03
CA ILE A 126 5.78 5.40 -11.30
C ILE A 126 5.03 6.34 -12.25
N ARG A 127 4.11 7.15 -11.72
CA ARG A 127 3.31 8.12 -12.47
C ARG A 127 4.08 9.42 -12.78
N GLY A 128 5.28 9.58 -12.24
CA GLY A 128 6.11 10.76 -12.45
C GLY A 128 5.63 12.02 -11.73
N HIS A 129 4.88 11.88 -10.64
CA HIS A 129 4.35 13.00 -9.87
C HIS A 129 5.42 13.75 -9.07
N PHE A 130 6.55 13.10 -8.75
CA PHE A 130 7.60 13.68 -7.91
C PHE A 130 8.82 14.08 -8.73
N GLY A 131 8.75 15.21 -9.44
CA GLY A 131 9.85 16.10 -9.90
C GLY A 131 11.03 15.54 -10.73
N LYS A 132 11.29 14.24 -10.72
CA LYS A 132 12.32 13.52 -11.46
C LYS A 132 11.67 12.26 -12.01
N SER A 133 11.44 12.25 -13.32
CA SER A 133 11.13 11.02 -14.04
C SER A 133 12.32 10.07 -13.90
N PHE A 134 12.16 8.98 -13.15
CA PHE A 134 13.13 7.88 -13.11
C PHE A 134 13.15 7.06 -14.43
N LEU A 135 12.33 7.44 -15.42
CA LEU A 135 12.15 6.72 -16.68
C LEU A 135 13.09 7.18 -17.82
N ASN A 136 14.04 8.09 -17.55
CA ASN A 136 15.09 8.48 -18.49
C ASN A 136 16.49 8.12 -17.98
N ARG A 137 16.75 6.83 -17.76
CA ARG A 137 18.12 6.32 -17.69
C ARG A 137 18.23 5.02 -18.48
#